data_AF-Q22B32-F1
#
_entry.id   AF-Q22B32-F1
#
_cell.length_a   1.000
_cell.length_b   1.000
_cell.length_c   1.000
_cell.angle_alpha   90.00
_cell.angle_beta   90.00
_cell.angle_gamma   90.00
#
_symmetry.space_group_name_H-M   'P 1'
#
loop_
_entity.id
_entity.type
_entity.pdbx_description
1 polymer ?
#
loop_
_entity_poly.entity_id
_entity_poly.type
_entity_poly.pdbx_seq_one_letter_code
_entity_poly.pdbx_strand_id
1 'polypeptide(L)'
;MNNKITSILIAVCLFQIVLANPCAICTYSTDGTDATTCNPCPQNTCTPAAGTKGNDNTVCIAQLCPQGTSSATGFDTDGKGAGCTSCLAGNYSGVGSKTCTPCPAGTYSSADKSASCQHCDIGTYSTPGSVKCSITTKQCPAGYSGLNAGYDTDGNGAGCTKCEINNWSNQGASQCSPCINNRTSPAGSTSVTACACPQGTTGPNDGISLCKPSSSSSNILQIALVFISLIVFF
;
A
#
# COMPACT_ATOMS: atom_id res chain seq x y z
N MET A 1 -69.05 36.41 13.23
CA MET A 1 -67.67 36.09 12.80
C MET A 1 -67.66 34.67 12.29
N ASN A 2 -67.30 34.48 11.01
CA ASN A 2 -67.54 33.26 10.27
C ASN A 2 -66.62 32.13 10.77
N ASN A 3 -67.21 31.09 11.34
CA ASN A 3 -66.59 29.84 11.82
C ASN A 3 -65.69 29.17 10.76
N LYS A 4 -65.95 29.41 9.47
CA LYS A 4 -65.08 28.98 8.36
C LYS A 4 -63.77 29.77 8.25
N ILE A 5 -63.78 31.06 8.60
CA ILE A 5 -62.59 31.93 8.58
C ILE A 5 -61.65 31.56 9.74
N THR A 6 -62.19 31.24 10.92
CA THR A 6 -61.39 30.74 12.06
C THR A 6 -60.74 29.39 11.78
N SER A 7 -61.43 28.45 11.11
CA SER A 7 -60.80 27.18 10.71
C SER A 7 -59.69 27.36 9.67
N ILE A 8 -59.83 28.28 8.73
CA ILE A 8 -58.78 28.57 7.72
C ILE A 8 -57.58 29.25 8.38
N LEU A 9 -57.78 30.20 9.29
CA LEU A 9 -56.70 30.84 10.07
C LEU A 9 -55.94 29.84 10.94
N ILE A 10 -56.64 28.92 11.62
CA ILE A 10 -56.01 27.85 12.41
C ILE A 10 -55.23 26.90 11.49
N ALA A 11 -55.77 26.52 10.34
CA ALA A 11 -55.09 25.66 9.38
C ALA A 11 -53.84 26.32 8.77
N VAL A 12 -53.88 27.61 8.44
CA VAL A 12 -52.73 28.36 7.93
C VAL A 12 -51.67 28.53 9.02
N CYS A 13 -52.04 28.85 10.27
CA CYS A 13 -51.10 28.88 11.38
C CYS A 13 -50.44 27.52 11.64
N LEU A 14 -51.21 26.43 11.61
CA LEU A 14 -50.68 25.07 11.74
C LEU A 14 -49.77 24.68 10.57
N PHE A 15 -50.06 25.15 9.35
CA PHE A 15 -49.22 24.90 8.18
C PHE A 15 -47.89 25.68 8.23
N GLN A 16 -47.89 26.92 8.76
CA GLN A 16 -46.68 27.70 8.99
C GLN A 16 -45.79 27.10 10.11
N ILE A 17 -46.38 26.44 11.12
CA ILE A 17 -45.63 25.72 12.18
C ILE A 17 -44.87 24.51 11.61
N VAL A 18 -45.37 23.90 10.52
CA VAL A 18 -44.73 22.73 9.87
C VAL A 18 -43.51 23.12 9.00
N LEU A 19 -43.34 24.41 8.67
CA LEU A 19 -42.26 24.94 7.82
C LEU A 19 -41.10 25.57 8.59
N ALA A 20 -41.14 25.54 9.93
CA ALA A 20 -40.03 25.99 10.76
C ALA A 20 -38.85 25.02 10.59
N ASN A 21 -37.83 25.44 9.83
CA ASN A 21 -36.63 24.65 9.59
C ASN A 21 -35.72 24.76 10.82
N PRO A 22 -35.57 23.70 11.64
CA PRO A 22 -34.76 23.78 12.84
C PRO A 22 -33.29 24.07 12.52
N CYS A 23 -32.62 24.79 13.42
CA CYS A 23 -31.18 25.00 13.34
C CYS A 23 -30.47 23.65 13.21
N ALA A 24 -29.54 23.53 12.27
CA ALA A 24 -28.78 22.31 12.03
C ALA A 24 -27.91 21.96 13.25
N ILE A 25 -27.44 20.70 13.31
CA ILE A 25 -26.49 20.29 14.35
C ILE A 25 -25.23 21.19 14.32
N CYS A 26 -24.65 21.43 15.49
CA CYS A 26 -23.55 22.38 15.73
C CYS A 26 -23.92 23.86 15.58
N THR A 27 -25.22 24.17 15.55
CA THR A 27 -25.74 25.53 15.59
C THR A 27 -26.90 25.65 16.58
N TYR A 28 -27.16 26.87 17.08
CA TYR A 28 -28.23 27.14 18.07
C TYR A 28 -28.92 28.49 17.82
N SER A 29 -30.18 28.64 18.24
CA SER A 29 -30.90 29.92 18.27
C SER A 29 -31.72 30.05 19.56
N THR A 30 -32.25 31.24 19.83
CA THR A 30 -33.09 31.54 21.00
C THR A 30 -34.34 30.66 21.11
N ASP A 31 -34.88 30.16 20.00
CA ASP A 31 -36.01 29.22 19.96
C ASP A 31 -35.66 27.86 19.31
N GLY A 32 -34.50 27.76 18.66
CA GLY A 32 -34.02 26.57 17.94
C GLY A 32 -34.59 26.40 16.52
N THR A 33 -35.57 27.20 16.11
CA THR A 33 -36.29 27.07 14.83
C THR A 33 -35.88 28.09 13.77
N ASP A 34 -35.01 29.04 14.11
CA ASP A 34 -34.59 30.09 13.19
C ASP A 34 -33.50 29.65 12.19
N ALA A 35 -33.88 29.06 11.04
CA ALA A 35 -32.93 28.58 10.03
C ALA A 35 -31.90 29.60 9.48
N THR A 36 -32.17 30.91 9.59
CA THR A 36 -31.30 31.97 9.05
C THR A 36 -30.52 32.74 10.12
N THR A 37 -30.81 32.55 11.41
CA THR A 37 -30.13 33.23 12.52
C THR A 37 -29.50 32.26 13.52
N CYS A 38 -29.16 31.04 13.07
CA CYS A 38 -28.45 30.08 13.91
C CYS A 38 -27.00 30.52 14.17
N ASN A 39 -26.63 30.58 15.45
CA ASN A 39 -25.26 30.84 15.89
C ASN A 39 -24.45 29.54 15.85
N PRO A 40 -23.24 29.53 15.25
CA PRO A 40 -22.38 28.36 15.23
C PRO A 40 -21.76 28.10 16.60
N CYS A 41 -21.56 26.82 16.92
CA CYS A 41 -20.77 26.43 18.08
C CYS A 41 -19.26 26.75 17.90
N PRO A 42 -18.56 27.08 19.00
CA PRO A 42 -17.11 27.30 18.99
C PRO A 42 -16.33 26.01 18.70
N GLN A 43 -15.04 26.13 18.37
CA GLN A 43 -14.22 25.01 17.88
C GLN A 43 -14.23 23.79 18.81
N ASN A 44 -14.29 22.59 18.20
CA ASN A 44 -14.33 21.28 18.84
C ASN A 44 -15.57 20.99 19.70
N THR A 45 -16.55 21.89 19.72
CA THR A 45 -17.83 21.72 20.40
C THR A 45 -18.99 21.72 19.39
N CYS A 46 -20.11 21.12 19.77
CA CYS A 46 -21.30 21.02 18.94
C CYS A 46 -22.55 20.94 19.82
N THR A 47 -23.71 21.23 19.24
CA THR A 47 -25.00 20.99 19.88
C THR A 47 -25.36 19.51 19.81
N PRO A 48 -26.06 18.96 20.82
CA PRO A 48 -26.38 17.53 20.88
C PRO A 48 -27.38 17.09 19.80
N ALA A 49 -28.20 18.01 19.28
CA ALA A 49 -29.19 17.75 18.24
C ALA A 49 -29.50 19.02 17.42
N ALA A 50 -30.14 18.84 16.26
CA ALA A 50 -30.78 19.94 15.56
C ALA A 50 -31.90 20.56 16.42
N GLY A 51 -32.18 21.85 16.21
CA GLY A 51 -33.20 22.57 16.98
C GLY A 51 -32.79 22.97 18.38
N THR A 52 -31.49 22.99 18.69
CA THR A 52 -31.01 23.32 20.03
C THR A 52 -31.30 24.79 20.37
N LYS A 53 -32.02 25.00 21.48
CA LYS A 53 -32.43 26.30 21.99
C LYS A 53 -31.39 26.88 22.96
N GLY A 54 -30.87 28.07 22.69
CA GLY A 54 -29.87 28.75 23.53
C GLY A 54 -29.64 30.21 23.16
N ASN A 55 -29.19 31.00 24.12
CA ASN A 55 -28.79 32.41 23.95
C ASN A 55 -27.26 32.60 23.94
N ASP A 56 -26.49 31.59 24.35
CA ASP A 56 -25.03 31.58 24.35
C ASP A 56 -24.47 30.19 23.99
N ASN A 57 -23.14 30.07 23.95
CA ASN A 57 -22.44 28.85 23.55
C ASN A 57 -22.44 27.73 24.62
N THR A 58 -23.05 27.93 25.79
CA THR A 58 -23.12 26.89 26.84
C THR A 58 -23.96 25.69 26.40
N VAL A 59 -24.79 25.85 25.37
CA VAL A 59 -25.57 24.76 24.75
C VAL A 59 -24.75 23.83 23.84
N CYS A 60 -23.49 24.21 23.55
CA CYS A 60 -22.56 23.41 22.76
C CYS A 60 -21.83 22.38 23.63
N ILE A 61 -22.58 21.40 24.13
CA ILE A 61 -22.08 20.40 25.10
C ILE A 61 -21.49 19.13 24.47
N ALA A 62 -21.70 18.90 23.17
CA ALA A 62 -21.13 17.75 22.47
C ALA A 62 -19.68 18.02 22.07
N GLN A 63 -18.81 17.03 22.19
CA GLN A 63 -17.38 17.13 21.83
C GLN A 63 -17.05 16.29 20.61
N LEU A 64 -15.91 16.54 19.94
CA LEU A 64 -15.47 15.69 18.83
C LEU A 64 -15.22 14.25 19.28
N CYS A 65 -15.51 13.30 18.40
CA CYS A 65 -15.11 11.92 18.63
C CYS A 65 -13.57 11.84 18.81
N PRO A 66 -13.07 11.14 19.84
CA PRO A 66 -11.64 10.96 20.02
C PRO A 66 -11.03 10.14 18.88
N GLN A 67 -9.71 10.25 18.69
CA GLN A 67 -8.98 9.45 17.70
C GLN A 67 -9.26 7.95 17.86
N GLY A 68 -9.28 7.22 16.74
CA GLY A 68 -9.66 5.81 16.71
C GLY A 68 -11.16 5.56 16.92
N THR A 69 -11.99 6.60 16.97
CA THR A 69 -13.45 6.45 16.96
C THR A 69 -14.07 7.32 15.87
N SER A 70 -15.31 7.02 15.50
CA SER A 70 -16.07 7.80 14.53
C SER A 70 -17.57 7.79 14.81
N SER A 71 -18.28 8.81 14.36
CA SER A 71 -19.74 8.88 14.39
C SER A 71 -20.25 9.52 13.11
N ALA A 72 -21.52 9.35 12.74
CA ALA A 72 -22.06 9.97 11.52
C ALA A 72 -21.87 11.51 11.48
N THR A 73 -21.83 12.15 12.64
CA THR A 73 -21.67 13.60 12.79
C THR A 73 -20.22 14.02 13.03
N GLY A 74 -19.36 13.12 13.52
CA GLY A 74 -18.01 13.40 14.00
C GLY A 74 -17.96 13.89 15.46
N PHE A 75 -19.12 13.99 16.12
CA PHE A 75 -19.24 14.42 17.51
C PHE A 75 -19.85 13.32 18.39
N ASP A 76 -19.43 13.29 19.65
CA ASP A 76 -20.04 12.57 20.75
C ASP A 76 -21.22 13.40 21.29
N THR A 77 -22.41 13.11 20.77
CA THR A 77 -23.63 13.86 21.10
C THR A 77 -24.30 13.45 22.41
N ASP A 78 -23.85 12.36 23.05
CA ASP A 78 -24.43 11.88 24.31
C ASP A 78 -23.54 12.11 25.54
N GLY A 79 -22.29 12.52 25.34
CA GLY A 79 -21.33 12.80 26.42
C GLY A 79 -21.00 11.59 27.29
N LYS A 80 -21.38 10.37 26.86
CA LYS A 80 -21.12 9.09 27.52
C LYS A 80 -20.22 8.19 26.67
N GLY A 81 -19.71 8.68 25.54
CA GLY A 81 -18.88 7.92 24.61
C GLY A 81 -19.66 6.89 23.79
N ALA A 82 -20.99 6.83 23.89
CA ALA A 82 -21.83 5.94 23.10
C ALA A 82 -22.21 6.55 21.73
N GLY A 83 -21.95 7.85 21.54
CA GLY A 83 -22.06 8.52 20.24
C GLY A 83 -20.95 8.15 19.25
N CYS A 84 -19.79 7.70 19.74
CA CYS A 84 -18.62 7.39 18.90
C CYS A 84 -18.28 5.91 18.89
N THR A 85 -18.31 5.31 17.70
CA THR A 85 -18.00 3.89 17.49
C THR A 85 -16.49 3.71 17.28
N SER A 86 -15.91 2.71 17.96
CA SER A 86 -14.50 2.34 17.77
C SER A 86 -14.22 1.91 16.32
N CYS A 87 -13.12 2.42 15.77
CA CYS A 87 -12.55 1.87 14.56
C CYS A 87 -11.92 0.53 14.88
N LEU A 88 -12.44 -0.53 14.27
CA LEU A 88 -11.90 -1.88 14.43
C LEU A 88 -10.50 -1.97 13.81
N ALA A 89 -9.73 -2.95 14.29
CA ALA A 89 -8.43 -3.33 13.72
C ALA A 89 -8.47 -3.33 12.18
N GLY A 90 -7.38 -2.87 11.58
CA GLY A 90 -7.26 -2.62 10.14
C GLY A 90 -7.74 -1.23 9.71
N ASN A 91 -8.39 -0.47 10.60
CA ASN A 91 -8.79 0.91 10.36
C ASN A 91 -8.17 1.87 11.38
N TYR A 92 -8.21 3.15 11.03
CA TYR A 92 -7.80 4.27 11.88
C TYR A 92 -8.74 5.46 11.71
N SER A 93 -8.71 6.39 12.67
CA SER A 93 -9.37 7.69 12.50
C SER A 93 -8.70 8.79 13.31
N GLY A 94 -8.73 10.02 12.77
CA GLY A 94 -8.37 11.21 13.51
C GLY A 94 -9.50 11.69 14.43
N VAL A 95 -9.21 12.74 15.20
CA VAL A 95 -10.22 13.42 16.02
C VAL A 95 -11.33 13.98 15.12
N GLY A 96 -12.59 13.79 15.52
CA GLY A 96 -13.74 14.31 14.79
C GLY A 96 -14.12 13.55 13.53
N SER A 97 -13.51 12.40 13.28
CA SER A 97 -13.72 11.66 12.04
C SER A 97 -15.15 11.14 11.95
N LYS A 98 -15.75 11.29 10.78
CA LYS A 98 -17.11 10.79 10.52
C LYS A 98 -17.14 9.29 10.19
N THR A 99 -16.00 8.77 9.76
CA THR A 99 -15.82 7.38 9.36
C THR A 99 -14.45 6.90 9.81
N CYS A 100 -14.32 5.59 9.96
CA CYS A 100 -13.04 4.91 10.08
C CYS A 100 -12.44 4.72 8.69
N THR A 101 -11.17 5.06 8.54
CA THR A 101 -10.43 4.92 7.28
C THR A 101 -9.63 3.61 7.33
N PRO A 102 -9.70 2.75 6.31
CA PRO A 102 -8.85 1.57 6.26
C PRO A 102 -7.39 1.97 6.17
N CYS A 103 -6.52 1.20 6.83
CA CYS A 103 -5.09 1.40 6.70
C CYS A 103 -4.67 1.24 5.23
N PRO A 104 -3.91 2.18 4.65
CA PRO A 104 -3.46 2.06 3.28
C PRO A 104 -2.50 0.87 3.10
N ALA A 105 -2.30 0.46 1.85
CA ALA A 105 -1.35 -0.59 1.50
C ALA A 105 0.06 -0.32 2.08
N GLY A 106 0.73 -1.36 2.55
CA GLY A 106 2.03 -1.26 3.22
C GLY A 106 1.95 -0.76 4.67
N THR A 107 0.75 -0.57 5.21
CA THR A 107 0.49 -0.27 6.63
C THR A 107 -0.61 -1.16 7.20
N TYR A 108 -0.68 -1.27 8.53
CA TYR A 108 -1.66 -2.09 9.23
C TYR A 108 -2.06 -1.50 10.57
N SER A 109 -3.13 -2.00 11.17
CA SER A 109 -3.56 -1.66 12.53
C SER A 109 -4.00 -2.93 13.24
N SER A 110 -3.26 -3.37 14.25
CA SER A 110 -3.53 -4.62 14.96
C SER A 110 -4.54 -4.49 16.08
N ALA A 111 -4.83 -3.25 16.51
CA ALA A 111 -5.71 -2.96 17.64
C ALA A 111 -6.88 -2.08 17.22
N ASP A 112 -8.01 -2.28 17.89
CA ASP A 112 -9.14 -1.36 17.82
C ASP A 112 -8.76 0.01 18.38
N LYS A 113 -9.51 1.05 17.99
CA LYS A 113 -9.29 2.44 18.37
C LYS A 113 -7.91 2.99 17.98
N SER A 114 -7.38 2.54 16.85
CA SER A 114 -6.11 3.06 16.34
C SER A 114 -6.24 4.48 15.78
N ALA A 115 -5.34 5.35 16.21
CA ALA A 115 -5.25 6.74 15.72
C ALA A 115 -4.51 6.84 14.38
N SER A 116 -3.66 5.86 14.08
CA SER A 116 -2.82 5.79 12.89
C SER A 116 -2.49 4.35 12.57
N CYS A 117 -2.01 4.11 11.35
CA CYS A 117 -1.54 2.79 10.93
C CYS A 117 -0.03 2.65 11.15
N GLN A 118 0.41 1.44 11.47
CA GLN A 118 1.80 1.05 11.60
C GLN A 118 2.34 0.63 10.23
N HIS A 119 3.58 1.02 9.91
CA HIS A 119 4.23 0.56 8.68
C HIS A 119 4.60 -0.92 8.75
N CYS A 120 4.55 -1.58 7.61
CA CYS A 120 5.15 -2.90 7.46
C CYS A 120 6.66 -2.84 7.56
N ASP A 121 7.23 -3.82 8.28
CA ASP A 121 8.67 -4.03 8.31
C ASP A 121 9.20 -4.39 6.93
N ILE A 122 10.49 -4.14 6.71
CA ILE A 122 11.19 -4.45 5.46
C ILE A 122 10.94 -5.91 5.06
N GLY A 123 10.53 -6.13 3.81
CA GLY A 123 10.25 -7.46 3.26
C GLY A 123 8.85 -8.00 3.58
N THR A 124 7.97 -7.20 4.17
CA THR A 124 6.55 -7.54 4.39
C THR A 124 5.64 -6.52 3.73
N TYR A 125 4.41 -6.94 3.43
CA TYR A 125 3.42 -6.09 2.78
C TYR A 125 2.02 -6.36 3.34
N SER A 126 1.15 -5.37 3.24
CA SER A 126 -0.26 -5.49 3.62
C SER A 126 -1.14 -4.87 2.55
N THR A 127 -2.28 -5.49 2.28
CA THR A 127 -3.34 -4.87 1.48
C THR A 127 -4.10 -3.83 2.32
N PRO A 128 -4.86 -2.91 1.71
CA PRO A 128 -5.65 -1.96 2.46
C PRO A 128 -6.58 -2.64 3.48
N GLY A 129 -6.69 -2.09 4.68
CA GLY A 129 -7.54 -2.62 5.75
C GLY A 129 -6.96 -3.80 6.53
N SER A 130 -5.67 -4.13 6.35
CA SER A 130 -5.07 -5.28 7.02
C SER A 130 -4.81 -5.05 8.50
N VAL A 131 -4.96 -6.11 9.30
CA VAL A 131 -4.65 -6.11 10.74
C VAL A 131 -3.20 -6.50 11.07
N LYS A 132 -2.45 -6.94 10.06
CA LYS A 132 -1.05 -7.34 10.15
C LYS A 132 -0.41 -7.25 8.78
N CYS A 133 0.92 -7.13 8.74
CA CYS A 133 1.67 -7.38 7.52
C CYS A 133 1.77 -8.88 7.28
N SER A 134 1.68 -9.27 6.01
CA SER A 134 1.93 -10.63 5.56
C SER A 134 3.17 -10.65 4.67
N ILE A 135 3.87 -11.79 4.67
CA ILE A 135 4.92 -12.03 3.70
C ILE A 135 4.21 -12.37 2.39
N THR A 136 4.11 -11.41 1.49
CA THR A 136 3.70 -11.64 0.09
C THR A 136 4.90 -11.67 -0.86
N THR A 137 6.10 -11.78 -0.31
CA THR A 137 7.31 -11.78 -1.14
C THR A 137 7.47 -13.12 -1.82
N LYS A 138 7.12 -13.18 -3.11
CA LYS A 138 7.61 -14.25 -3.96
C LYS A 138 9.11 -14.02 -4.13
N GLN A 139 9.92 -15.03 -3.84
CA GLN A 139 11.35 -14.97 -4.18
C GLN A 139 11.49 -14.70 -5.67
N CYS A 140 12.43 -13.83 -6.05
CA CYS A 140 12.73 -13.62 -7.46
C CYS A 140 13.02 -14.97 -8.13
N PRO A 141 12.46 -15.22 -9.32
CA PRO A 141 12.73 -16.46 -10.04
C PRO A 141 14.23 -16.56 -10.35
N ALA A 142 14.73 -17.78 -10.52
CA ALA A 142 16.11 -17.98 -10.94
C ALA A 142 16.40 -17.21 -12.25
N GLY A 143 17.61 -16.68 -12.38
CA GLY A 143 18.00 -15.77 -13.47
C GLY A 143 17.61 -14.30 -13.25
N TYR A 144 16.99 -13.97 -12.12
CA TYR A 144 16.72 -12.61 -11.68
C TYR A 144 17.34 -12.37 -10.30
N SER A 145 17.63 -11.10 -9.99
CA SER A 145 18.06 -10.65 -8.67
C SER A 145 17.10 -9.58 -8.16
N GLY A 146 16.80 -9.59 -6.86
CA GLY A 146 15.92 -8.60 -6.24
C GLY A 146 16.60 -7.79 -5.15
N LEU A 147 16.14 -6.55 -4.96
CA LEU A 147 16.48 -5.76 -3.78
C LEU A 147 15.90 -6.43 -2.51
N ASN A 148 16.40 -6.08 -1.32
CA ASN A 148 15.94 -6.62 -0.03
C ASN A 148 16.02 -8.16 0.07
N ALA A 149 17.20 -8.74 -0.09
CA ALA A 149 17.45 -10.18 0.05
C ALA A 149 16.71 -11.09 -0.96
N GLY A 150 16.44 -10.60 -2.18
CA GLY A 150 15.94 -11.41 -3.30
C GLY A 150 14.41 -11.60 -3.33
N TYR A 151 13.67 -10.65 -2.77
CA TYR A 151 12.23 -10.71 -2.57
C TYR A 151 11.50 -9.63 -3.38
N ASP A 152 10.39 -10.00 -4.04
CA ASP A 152 9.52 -9.08 -4.77
C ASP A 152 8.64 -8.28 -3.80
N THR A 153 8.85 -6.97 -3.71
CA THR A 153 8.26 -6.10 -2.66
C THR A 153 6.86 -5.58 -2.97
N ASP A 154 6.37 -5.70 -4.21
CA ASP A 154 5.06 -5.17 -4.61
C ASP A 154 4.10 -6.26 -5.15
N GLY A 155 4.57 -7.51 -5.22
CA GLY A 155 3.80 -8.64 -5.74
C GLY A 155 3.48 -8.57 -7.23
N ASN A 156 4.04 -7.59 -7.95
CA ASN A 156 3.83 -7.36 -9.38
C ASN A 156 5.10 -7.56 -10.22
N GLY A 157 6.17 -8.11 -9.63
CA GLY A 157 7.40 -8.46 -10.34
C GLY A 157 8.31 -7.27 -10.67
N ALA A 158 7.98 -6.05 -10.23
CA ALA A 158 8.80 -4.87 -10.48
C ALA A 158 10.07 -4.82 -9.62
N GLY A 159 10.17 -5.66 -8.59
CA GLY A 159 11.33 -5.75 -7.69
C GLY A 159 12.47 -6.66 -8.16
N CYS A 160 12.31 -7.41 -9.26
CA CYS A 160 13.29 -8.40 -9.73
C CYS A 160 13.92 -7.96 -11.06
N THR A 161 15.23 -7.73 -11.06
CA THR A 161 16.02 -7.38 -12.26
C THR A 161 16.62 -8.63 -12.89
N LYS A 162 16.43 -8.83 -14.19
CA LYS A 162 17.02 -9.95 -14.93
C LYS A 162 18.54 -9.85 -14.94
N CYS A 163 19.24 -10.96 -14.69
CA CYS A 163 20.70 -10.99 -14.81
C CYS A 163 21.13 -10.74 -16.25
N GLU A 164 22.09 -9.83 -16.44
CA GLU A 164 22.68 -9.56 -17.75
C GLU A 164 23.56 -10.73 -18.23
N ILE A 165 24.12 -10.62 -19.45
CA ILE A 165 25.04 -11.62 -19.97
C ILE A 165 26.23 -11.82 -19.02
N ASN A 166 26.82 -13.01 -19.07
CA ASN A 166 27.95 -13.42 -18.23
C ASN A 166 27.64 -13.49 -16.73
N ASN A 167 26.38 -13.30 -16.32
CA ASN A 167 25.93 -13.47 -14.95
C ASN A 167 24.83 -14.54 -14.85
N TRP A 168 24.63 -15.08 -13.65
CA TRP A 168 23.61 -16.08 -13.34
C TRP A 168 23.06 -15.89 -11.92
N SER A 169 21.90 -16.44 -11.62
CA SER A 169 21.38 -16.44 -10.25
C SER A 169 20.43 -17.61 -9.96
N ASN A 170 20.49 -18.13 -8.73
CA ASN A 170 19.48 -19.05 -8.21
C ASN A 170 18.21 -18.29 -7.81
N GLN A 171 17.11 -19.02 -7.56
CA GLN A 171 15.89 -18.42 -7.01
C GLN A 171 16.17 -17.69 -5.68
N GLY A 172 15.62 -16.49 -5.53
CA GLY A 172 15.78 -15.68 -4.32
C GLY A 172 17.16 -15.02 -4.19
N ALA A 173 17.95 -14.95 -5.26
CA ALA A 173 19.23 -14.25 -5.19
C ALA A 173 19.03 -12.75 -5.01
N SER A 174 19.82 -12.15 -4.11
CA SER A 174 19.87 -10.71 -3.90
C SER A 174 20.73 -9.97 -4.94
N GLN A 175 21.57 -10.71 -5.67
CA GLN A 175 22.44 -10.19 -6.72
C GLN A 175 22.78 -11.31 -7.70
N CYS A 176 23.10 -10.93 -8.94
CA CYS A 176 23.58 -11.88 -9.93
C CYS A 176 25.06 -12.20 -9.71
N SER A 177 25.39 -13.49 -9.78
CA SER A 177 26.76 -13.99 -9.69
C SER A 177 27.43 -13.96 -11.06
N PRO A 178 28.65 -13.42 -11.19
CA PRO A 178 29.38 -13.46 -12.45
C PRO A 178 29.87 -14.87 -12.77
N CYS A 179 29.96 -15.18 -14.06
CA CYS A 179 30.69 -16.34 -14.55
C CYS A 179 32.19 -16.13 -14.35
N ILE A 180 32.87 -17.15 -13.84
CA ILE A 180 34.31 -17.13 -13.58
C ILE A 180 35.09 -17.89 -14.66
N ASN A 181 36.41 -17.76 -14.65
CA ASN A 181 37.33 -18.55 -15.49
C ASN A 181 37.07 -18.45 -17.01
N ASN A 182 36.84 -17.22 -17.47
CA ASN A 182 36.61 -16.85 -18.88
C ASN A 182 35.41 -17.54 -19.53
N ARG A 183 34.36 -17.78 -18.74
CA ARG A 183 33.09 -18.33 -19.23
C ARG A 183 32.08 -17.23 -19.51
N THR A 184 31.18 -17.50 -20.44
CA THR A 184 30.08 -16.60 -20.80
C THR A 184 28.73 -17.28 -20.57
N SER A 185 27.69 -16.50 -20.31
CA SER A 185 26.33 -16.99 -20.15
C SER A 185 25.32 -16.05 -20.82
N PRO A 186 24.19 -16.56 -21.31
CA PRO A 186 23.08 -15.71 -21.77
C PRO A 186 22.44 -14.94 -20.60
N ALA A 187 21.83 -13.79 -20.91
CA ALA A 187 21.07 -13.02 -19.94
C ALA A 187 19.89 -13.85 -19.38
N GLY A 188 19.71 -13.83 -18.06
CA GLY A 188 18.70 -14.60 -17.33
C GLY A 188 19.10 -16.04 -17.01
N SER A 189 20.40 -16.35 -17.02
CA SER A 189 20.89 -17.69 -16.67
C SER A 189 20.57 -18.07 -15.22
N THR A 190 20.02 -19.26 -15.02
CA THR A 190 19.40 -19.69 -13.76
C THR A 190 20.32 -20.52 -12.85
N SER A 191 21.53 -20.84 -13.30
CA SER A 191 22.49 -21.71 -12.61
C SER A 191 23.91 -21.45 -13.12
N VAL A 192 24.91 -21.73 -12.29
CA VAL A 192 26.35 -21.65 -12.65
C VAL A 192 26.70 -22.51 -13.85
N THR A 193 26.00 -23.63 -14.03
CA THR A 193 26.23 -24.57 -15.14
C THR A 193 25.89 -23.96 -16.51
N ALA A 194 25.18 -22.84 -16.55
CA ALA A 194 24.93 -22.06 -17.77
C ALA A 194 26.17 -21.25 -18.23
N CYS A 195 27.20 -21.10 -17.37
CA CYS A 195 28.47 -20.49 -17.74
C CYS A 195 29.28 -21.45 -18.62
N ALA A 196 29.25 -21.23 -19.93
CA ALA A 196 29.90 -22.07 -20.92
C ALA A 196 31.23 -21.46 -21.41
N CYS A 197 32.09 -22.30 -21.97
CA CYS A 197 33.31 -21.82 -22.62
C CYS A 197 32.96 -21.09 -23.93
N PRO A 198 33.53 -19.88 -24.18
CA PRO A 198 33.30 -19.15 -25.41
C PRO A 198 33.90 -19.88 -26.62
N GLN A 199 33.49 -19.48 -27.82
CA GLN A 199 33.99 -20.08 -29.07
C GLN A 199 35.53 -20.09 -29.13
N GLY A 200 36.10 -21.19 -29.60
CA GLY A 200 37.55 -21.39 -29.67
C GLY A 200 38.19 -21.94 -28.39
N THR A 201 37.40 -22.18 -27.34
CA THR A 201 37.86 -22.83 -26.10
C THR A 201 37.00 -24.03 -25.72
N THR A 202 37.57 -24.98 -24.98
CA THR A 202 36.89 -26.17 -24.44
C THR A 202 37.20 -26.36 -22.95
N GLY A 203 36.27 -27.00 -22.24
CA GLY A 203 36.41 -27.33 -20.83
C GLY A 203 35.21 -28.13 -20.32
N PRO A 204 35.22 -28.58 -19.06
CA PRO A 204 34.09 -29.26 -18.44
C PRO A 204 32.81 -28.42 -18.40
N ASN A 205 31.64 -29.05 -18.43
CA ASN A 205 30.32 -28.41 -18.34
C ASN A 205 29.87 -28.14 -16.89
N ASP A 206 30.80 -27.85 -15.99
CA ASP A 206 30.55 -27.60 -14.57
C ASP A 206 30.29 -26.12 -14.25
N GLY A 207 30.49 -25.23 -15.22
CA GLY A 207 30.31 -23.78 -15.05
C GLY A 207 31.46 -23.08 -14.34
N ILE A 208 32.47 -23.82 -13.85
CA ILE A 208 33.50 -23.29 -12.95
C ILE A 208 34.93 -23.64 -13.36
N SER A 209 35.16 -24.71 -14.12
CA SER A 209 36.52 -25.09 -14.54
C SER A 209 37.10 -24.12 -15.58
N LEU A 210 38.43 -23.99 -15.63
CA LEU A 210 39.10 -23.14 -16.62
C LEU A 210 38.89 -23.62 -18.06
N CYS A 211 38.50 -22.70 -18.94
CA CYS A 211 38.45 -22.93 -20.38
C CYS A 211 39.86 -22.90 -21.00
N LYS A 212 40.19 -23.89 -21.83
CA LYS A 212 41.47 -24.00 -22.53
C LYS A 212 41.27 -23.82 -24.03
N PRO A 213 42.27 -23.33 -24.79
CA PRO A 213 42.17 -23.24 -26.24
C PRO A 213 41.88 -24.61 -26.85
N SER A 214 40.92 -24.65 -27.78
CA SER A 214 40.62 -25.86 -28.55
C SER A 214 41.87 -26.24 -29.36
N SER A 215 42.43 -27.43 -29.14
CA SER A 215 43.66 -27.91 -29.77
C SER A 215 43.57 -28.15 -31.29
N SER A 216 42.51 -27.67 -31.95
CA SER A 216 42.33 -27.78 -33.40
C SER A 216 43.37 -26.99 -34.22
N SER A 217 44.07 -26.02 -33.63
CA SER A 217 45.18 -25.31 -34.28
C SER A 217 46.52 -26.06 -34.24
N SER A 218 46.67 -27.07 -33.39
CA SER A 218 47.94 -27.83 -33.28
C SER A 218 48.08 -28.93 -34.33
N ASN A 219 46.97 -29.44 -34.86
CA ASN A 219 46.98 -30.49 -35.89
C ASN A 219 47.33 -29.94 -37.28
N ILE A 220 46.97 -28.68 -37.60
CA ILE A 220 47.29 -28.09 -38.91
C ILE A 220 48.80 -27.82 -39.03
N LEU A 221 49.46 -27.39 -37.95
CA LEU A 221 50.90 -27.15 -37.93
C LEU A 221 51.70 -28.47 -37.94
N GLN A 222 51.23 -29.51 -37.25
CA GLN A 222 51.84 -30.85 -37.32
C GLN A 222 51.66 -31.50 -38.69
N ILE A 223 50.47 -31.40 -39.31
CA ILE A 223 50.23 -31.92 -40.66
C ILE A 223 51.08 -31.14 -41.68
N ALA A 224 51.18 -29.82 -41.56
CA ALA A 224 52.05 -29.01 -42.43
C ALA A 224 53.54 -29.38 -42.31
N LEU A 225 54.03 -29.64 -41.09
CA LEU A 225 55.43 -30.10 -40.87
C LEU A 225 55.69 -31.51 -41.42
N VAL A 226 54.70 -32.42 -41.35
CA VAL A 226 54.81 -33.76 -41.94
C VAL A 226 54.81 -33.69 -43.48
N PHE A 227 53.99 -32.84 -44.09
CA PHE A 227 53.98 -32.64 -45.55
C PHE A 227 55.26 -31.95 -46.06
N ILE A 228 55.79 -30.95 -45.34
CA ILE A 228 57.06 -30.31 -45.69
C ILE A 228 58.22 -31.31 -45.59
N SER A 229 58.20 -32.21 -44.60
CA SER A 229 59.20 -33.26 -44.47
C SER A 229 59.11 -34.28 -45.61
N LEU A 230 57.93 -34.64 -46.10
CA LEU A 230 57.79 -35.54 -47.26
C LEU A 230 58.27 -34.91 -48.58
N ILE A 231 58.12 -33.59 -48.76
CA ILE A 231 58.53 -32.89 -50.00
C ILE A 231 60.07 -32.74 -50.08
N VAL A 232 60.78 -32.74 -48.96
CA VAL A 232 62.26 -32.66 -48.95
C VAL A 232 62.94 -34.01 -49.24
N PHE A 233 62.18 -35.12 -49.20
CA PHE A 233 62.68 -36.48 -49.45
C PHE A 233 62.28 -37.07 -50.82
N PHE A 234 61.72 -36.27 -51.73
CA PHE A 234 61.46 -36.64 -53.13
C PHE A 234 62.18 -35.70 -54.11
#